data_AF-A0AAU0LUD3-F1
#
_entry.id   AF-A0AAU0LUD3-F1
#
_cell.length_a   1.000
_cell.length_b   1.000
_cell.length_c   1.000
_cell.angle_alpha   90.00
_cell.angle_beta   90.00
_cell.angle_gamma   90.00
#
_symmetry.space_group_name_H-M   'P 1'
#
loop_
_entity.id
_entity.type
_entity.pdbx_description
1 polymer ?
#
loop_
_entity_poly.entity_id
_entity_poly.type
_entity_poly.pdbx_seq_one_letter_code
_entity_poly.pdbx_strand_id
1 'polypeptide(L)'
;MTKKAITDTLKKMTLLASGSTIAIAFYLPLEQLDEEDKPMQEIAMKGAAASGTPFVSFFSVEDIVKLAGEIGLKEIQTVSTKDMIEKYFKGRTDNLVPASGEFFLVAKT
;
A
#
# COMPACT_ATOMS: atom_id res chain seq x y z
N MET A 1 5.55 -6.63 -8.05
CA MET A 1 5.59 -8.09 -7.77
C MET A 1 4.21 -8.68 -8.07
N THR A 2 4.10 -9.96 -8.44
CA THR A 2 2.79 -10.61 -8.59
C THR A 2 2.15 -10.85 -7.23
N LYS A 3 0.80 -10.95 -7.15
CA LYS A 3 0.09 -11.26 -5.90
C LYS A 3 0.65 -12.51 -5.20
N LYS A 4 0.94 -13.58 -5.95
CA LYS A 4 1.58 -14.79 -5.41
C LYS A 4 2.94 -14.49 -4.77
N ALA A 5 3.81 -13.76 -5.46
CA ALA A 5 5.13 -13.41 -4.94
C ALA A 5 5.03 -12.54 -3.67
N ILE A 6 4.03 -11.64 -3.62
CA ILE A 6 3.75 -10.82 -2.44
C ILE A 6 3.29 -11.72 -1.28
N THR A 7 2.30 -12.59 -1.48
CA THR A 7 1.84 -13.55 -0.48
C THR A 7 2.98 -14.41 0.06
N ASP A 8 3.81 -14.99 -0.82
CA ASP A 8 4.96 -15.81 -0.41
C ASP A 8 5.99 -15.00 0.39
N THR A 9 6.19 -13.72 0.03
CA THR A 9 7.12 -12.82 0.72
C THR A 9 6.60 -12.48 2.11
N LEU A 10 5.34 -12.07 2.24
CA LEU A 10 4.73 -11.78 3.54
C LEU A 10 4.70 -13.02 4.43
N LYS A 11 4.42 -14.20 3.86
CA LYS A 11 4.49 -15.47 4.60
C LYS A 11 5.89 -15.77 5.10
N LYS A 12 6.95 -15.43 4.35
CA LYS A 12 8.33 -15.56 4.85
C LYS A 12 8.64 -14.57 5.96
N MET A 13 8.05 -13.38 5.93
CA MET A 13 8.26 -12.37 6.99
C MET A 13 7.71 -12.83 8.34
N THR A 14 6.75 -13.75 8.40
CA THR A 14 6.26 -14.33 9.67
C THR A 14 7.32 -15.15 10.40
N LEU A 15 8.41 -15.53 9.73
CA LEU A 15 9.55 -16.25 10.32
C LEU A 15 10.55 -15.33 11.03
N LEU A 16 10.37 -14.01 10.96
CA LEU A 16 11.17 -13.06 11.74
C LEU A 16 10.89 -13.25 13.24
N ALA A 17 11.82 -12.80 14.09
CA ALA A 17 11.69 -12.91 15.54
C ALA A 17 10.31 -12.41 16.02
N SER A 18 9.68 -13.10 16.97
CA SER A 18 8.34 -12.75 17.45
C SER A 18 8.28 -11.31 17.94
N GLY A 19 7.20 -10.59 17.59
CA GLY A 19 7.04 -9.17 17.90
C GLY A 19 7.77 -8.22 16.93
N SER A 20 8.44 -8.74 15.89
CA SER A 20 8.99 -7.91 14.81
C SER A 20 7.88 -7.13 14.13
N THR A 21 8.13 -5.87 13.78
CA THR A 21 7.19 -5.04 13.02
C THR A 21 7.52 -5.09 11.54
N ILE A 22 6.51 -5.36 10.73
CA ILE A 22 6.56 -5.35 9.27
C ILE A 22 5.74 -4.16 8.81
N ALA A 23 6.33 -3.32 7.95
CA ALA A 23 5.64 -2.24 7.27
C ALA A 23 5.87 -2.37 5.76
N ILE A 24 4.79 -2.42 4.99
CA ILE A 24 4.83 -2.45 3.53
C ILE A 24 3.93 -1.37 2.96
N ALA A 25 4.38 -0.70 1.91
CA ALA A 25 3.52 0.17 1.11
C ALA A 25 2.81 -0.66 0.03
N PHE A 26 1.57 -0.29 -0.29
CA PHE A 26 0.81 -0.87 -1.39
C PHE A 26 -0.08 0.20 -2.04
N TYR A 27 -0.37 0.00 -3.33
CA TYR A 27 -1.30 0.84 -4.06
C TYR A 27 -2.69 0.21 -4.12
N LEU A 28 -3.71 1.06 -3.98
CA LEU A 28 -5.09 0.71 -4.25
C LEU A 28 -5.33 0.43 -5.75
N PRO A 29 -6.34 -0.38 -6.10
CA PRO A 29 -6.87 -0.45 -7.46
C PRO A 29 -7.28 0.94 -7.96
N LEU A 30 -7.09 1.19 -9.26
CA LEU A 30 -7.34 2.49 -9.89
C LEU A 30 -8.77 3.00 -9.63
N GLU A 31 -9.74 2.09 -9.55
CA GLU A 31 -11.15 2.40 -9.33
C GLU A 31 -11.44 2.97 -7.93
N GLN A 32 -10.52 2.77 -6.98
CA GLN A 32 -10.64 3.24 -5.59
C GLN A 32 -9.86 4.53 -5.31
N LEU A 33 -9.13 5.06 -6.29
CA LEU A 33 -8.48 6.38 -6.17
C LEU A 33 -9.51 7.50 -6.31
N ASP A 34 -9.18 8.66 -5.72
CA ASP A 34 -9.91 9.89 -5.98
C ASP A 34 -9.80 10.27 -7.47
N GLU A 35 -10.88 10.82 -8.03
CA GLU A 35 -10.98 11.07 -9.49
C GLU A 35 -9.86 11.96 -10.03
N GLU A 36 -9.36 12.90 -9.22
CA GLU A 36 -8.27 13.80 -9.58
C GLU A 36 -6.91 13.12 -9.71
N ASP A 37 -6.70 11.98 -9.02
CA ASP A 37 -5.44 11.25 -9.01
C ASP A 37 -5.34 10.19 -10.12
N LYS A 38 -6.49 9.67 -10.60
CA LYS A 38 -6.54 8.60 -11.61
C LYS A 38 -5.72 8.90 -12.87
N PRO A 39 -5.77 10.11 -13.48
CA PRO A 39 -5.01 10.39 -14.70
C PRO A 39 -3.51 10.26 -14.50
N MET A 40 -2.98 10.76 -13.38
CA MET A 40 -1.55 10.67 -13.08
C MET A 40 -1.14 9.23 -12.76
N GLN A 41 -1.98 8.48 -12.06
CA GLN A 41 -1.73 7.06 -11.80
C GLN A 41 -1.68 6.25 -13.09
N GLU A 42 -2.59 6.49 -14.05
CA GLU A 42 -2.54 5.83 -15.36
C GLU A 42 -1.26 6.15 -16.14
N ILE A 43 -0.81 7.41 -16.12
CA ILE A 43 0.44 7.82 -16.75
C ILE A 43 1.62 7.08 -16.11
N ALA A 44 1.65 7.00 -14.77
CA ALA A 44 2.67 6.26 -14.05
C ALA A 44 2.66 4.75 -14.41
N MET A 45 1.48 4.13 -14.47
CA MET A 45 1.32 2.72 -14.87
C MET A 45 1.79 2.47 -16.31
N LYS A 46 1.42 3.33 -17.26
CA LYS A 46 1.85 3.25 -18.67
C LYS A 46 3.37 3.42 -18.78
N GLY A 47 3.94 4.41 -18.08
CA GLY A 47 5.37 4.64 -18.03
C GLY A 47 6.14 3.46 -17.45
N ALA A 48 5.69 2.93 -16.31
CA ALA A 48 6.29 1.77 -15.66
C ALA A 48 6.22 0.50 -16.53
N ALA A 49 5.13 0.31 -17.27
CA ALA A 49 5.01 -0.79 -18.22
C ALA A 49 5.99 -0.61 -19.41
N ALA A 50 6.08 0.60 -19.97
CA ALA A 50 7.00 0.91 -21.07
C ALA A 50 8.48 0.76 -20.67
N SER A 51 8.81 0.98 -19.39
CA SER A 51 10.16 0.76 -18.84
C SER A 51 10.44 -0.68 -18.42
N GLY A 52 9.54 -1.64 -18.66
CA GLY A 52 9.73 -3.05 -18.31
C GLY A 52 9.49 -3.39 -16.84
N THR A 53 8.87 -2.49 -16.07
CA THR A 53 8.54 -2.65 -14.65
C THR A 53 7.04 -2.45 -14.38
N PRO A 54 6.15 -3.23 -15.02
CA PRO A 54 4.72 -3.01 -14.93
C PRO A 54 4.18 -3.20 -13.51
N PHE A 55 3.21 -2.38 -13.13
CA PHE A 55 2.45 -2.54 -11.89
C PHE A 55 1.40 -3.64 -12.07
N VAL A 56 1.77 -4.86 -11.70
CA VAL A 56 0.95 -6.06 -11.94
C VAL A 56 0.08 -6.48 -10.75
N SER A 57 0.11 -5.74 -9.64
CA SER A 57 -0.64 -6.09 -8.43
C SER A 57 -1.00 -4.85 -7.63
N PHE A 58 -2.27 -4.78 -7.27
CA PHE A 58 -2.92 -3.77 -6.44
C PHE A 58 -3.78 -4.49 -5.39
N PHE A 59 -4.02 -3.84 -4.27
CA PHE A 59 -4.83 -4.40 -3.18
C PHE A 59 -5.77 -3.34 -2.62
N SER A 60 -7.04 -3.70 -2.42
CA SER A 60 -7.87 -2.92 -1.51
C SER A 60 -7.37 -3.09 -0.08
N VAL A 61 -7.78 -2.19 0.82
CA VAL A 61 -7.47 -2.30 2.25
C VAL A 61 -7.98 -3.63 2.82
N GLU A 62 -9.19 -4.03 2.44
CA GLU A 62 -9.81 -5.28 2.91
C GLU A 62 -9.01 -6.50 2.43
N ASP A 63 -8.59 -6.52 1.16
CA ASP A 63 -7.84 -7.62 0.56
C ASP A 63 -6.49 -7.82 1.27
N ILE A 64 -5.74 -6.74 1.50
CA ILE A 64 -4.41 -6.85 2.11
C ILE A 64 -4.47 -7.22 3.60
N VAL A 65 -5.46 -6.69 4.32
CA VAL A 65 -5.68 -7.02 5.74
C VAL A 65 -6.11 -8.48 5.88
N LYS A 66 -7.01 -8.94 5.02
CA LYS A 66 -7.42 -10.35 4.98
C LYS A 66 -6.22 -11.26 4.68
N LEU A 67 -5.43 -10.95 3.65
CA LEU A 67 -4.23 -11.70 3.31
C LEU A 67 -3.25 -11.77 4.49
N ALA A 68 -3.00 -10.65 5.16
CA ALA A 68 -2.10 -10.58 6.31
C ALA A 68 -2.57 -11.48 7.48
N GLY A 69 -3.88 -11.51 7.73
CA GLY A 69 -4.46 -12.41 8.73
C GLY A 69 -4.34 -13.89 8.35
N GLU A 70 -4.63 -14.24 7.10
CA GLU A 70 -4.58 -15.62 6.59
C GLU A 70 -3.17 -16.24 6.66
N ILE A 71 -2.13 -15.42 6.51
CA ILE A 71 -0.72 -15.87 6.60
C ILE A 71 -0.17 -15.86 8.03
N GLY A 72 -0.92 -15.36 9.01
CA GLY A 72 -0.59 -15.41 10.44
C GLY A 72 0.10 -14.17 11.01
N LEU A 73 0.06 -13.02 10.33
CA LEU A 73 0.46 -11.74 10.94
C LEU A 73 -0.56 -11.30 11.99
N LYS A 74 -0.09 -10.53 12.97
CA LYS A 74 -0.86 -10.06 14.14
C LYS A 74 -0.84 -8.54 14.23
N GLU A 75 -1.69 -7.96 15.08
CA GLU A 75 -1.77 -6.51 15.30
C GLU A 75 -1.82 -5.71 13.99
N ILE A 76 -2.65 -6.18 13.05
CA ILE A 76 -2.73 -5.64 11.70
C ILE A 76 -3.44 -4.29 11.73
N GLN A 77 -2.78 -3.28 11.19
CA GLN A 77 -3.34 -1.95 10.97
C GLN A 77 -2.94 -1.43 9.59
N THR A 78 -3.71 -0.47 9.09
CA THR A 78 -3.35 0.28 7.90
C THR A 78 -3.15 1.76 8.22
N VAL A 79 -2.29 2.41 7.44
CA VAL A 79 -2.10 3.86 7.49
C VAL A 79 -2.43 4.41 6.12
N SER A 80 -3.46 5.24 6.07
CA SER A 80 -3.94 5.89 4.86
C SER A 80 -3.21 7.20 4.57
N THR A 81 -3.35 7.70 3.35
CA THR A 81 -2.96 9.06 2.97
C THR A 81 -3.68 10.12 3.81
N LYS A 82 -4.94 9.89 4.21
CA LYS A 82 -5.68 10.80 5.11
C LYS A 82 -5.04 10.89 6.49
N ASP A 83 -4.57 9.76 7.05
CA ASP A 83 -3.84 9.74 8.31
C ASP A 83 -2.52 10.53 8.20
N MET A 84 -1.82 10.38 7.08
CA MET A 84 -0.58 11.13 6.80
C MET A 84 -0.86 12.62 6.65
N ILE A 85 -1.96 13.01 5.99
CA ILE A 85 -2.36 14.41 5.82
C ILE A 85 -2.59 15.06 7.19
N GLU A 86 -3.42 14.43 8.02
CA GLU A 86 -3.75 14.96 9.35
C GLU A 86 -2.51 15.12 10.24
N LYS A 87 -1.56 14.18 10.14
CA LYS A 87 -0.38 14.17 10.99
C LYS A 87 0.77 15.06 10.50
N TYR A 88 0.99 15.13 9.18
CA TYR A 88 2.20 15.73 8.61
C TYR A 88 1.94 16.90 7.64
N PHE A 89 0.74 17.02 7.09
CA PHE A 89 0.40 18.08 6.13
C PHE A 89 -0.58 19.12 6.69
N LYS A 90 -1.09 18.91 7.91
CA LYS A 90 -1.96 19.87 8.59
C LYS A 90 -1.27 21.22 8.79
N GLY A 91 -1.93 22.28 8.38
CA GLY A 91 -1.46 23.67 8.56
C GLY A 91 -0.43 24.13 7.53
N ARG A 92 -0.16 23.35 6.48
CA ARG A 92 0.65 23.81 5.35
C ARG A 92 -0.04 24.95 4.60
N THR A 93 0.76 25.90 4.11
CA THR A 93 0.28 27.07 3.37
C THR A 93 0.58 26.99 1.87
N ASP A 94 1.20 25.91 1.41
CA ASP A 94 1.63 25.70 0.02
C ASP A 94 0.70 24.77 -0.77
N ASN A 95 -0.44 24.38 -0.18
CA ASN A 95 -1.45 23.50 -0.75
C ASN A 95 -0.93 22.12 -1.19
N LEU A 96 0.26 21.70 -0.73
CA LEU A 96 0.78 20.38 -1.03
C LEU A 96 -0.01 19.31 -0.25
N VAL A 97 -0.55 18.34 -0.98
CA VAL A 97 -1.24 17.17 -0.43
C VAL A 97 -0.77 15.90 -1.18
N PRO A 98 -0.60 14.76 -0.49
CA PRO A 98 -0.28 13.49 -1.13
C PRO A 98 -1.49 12.94 -1.89
N ALA A 99 -1.23 12.21 -2.98
CA ALA A 99 -2.25 11.50 -3.75
C ALA A 99 -2.92 10.38 -2.92
N SER A 100 -4.19 10.11 -3.18
CA SER A 100 -5.06 9.20 -2.42
C SER A 100 -4.66 7.72 -2.44
N GLY A 101 -3.91 7.27 -3.45
CA GLY A 101 -3.81 5.85 -3.82
C GLY A 101 -2.82 4.96 -3.06
N GLU A 102 -1.94 5.51 -2.22
CA GLU A 102 -0.90 4.72 -1.51
C GLU A 102 -1.21 4.55 -0.02
N PHE A 103 -1.10 3.32 0.47
CA PHE A 103 -1.38 2.95 1.85
C PHE A 103 -0.22 2.13 2.42
N PHE A 104 -0.11 2.11 3.75
CA PHE A 104 0.75 1.16 4.44
C PHE A 104 -0.08 0.07 5.11
N LEU A 105 0.39 -1.17 5.04
CA LEU A 105 0.05 -2.22 5.99
C LEU A 105 1.16 -2.28 7.03
N VAL A 106 0.80 -2.22 8.31
CA VAL A 106 1.71 -2.41 9.45
C VAL A 106 1.18 -3.55 10.29
N ALA A 107 2.03 -4.52 10.59
CA ALA A 107 1.66 -5.70 11.37
C ALA A 107 2.86 -6.26 12.14
N LYS A 108 2.59 -7.18 13.07
CA LYS A 108 3.60 -7.91 13.85
C LYS A 108 3.63 -9.40 13.55
N THR A 109 4.75 -10.05 13.87
CA THR A 109 4.91 -11.52 13.86
C THR A 109 4.43 -12.18 15.16
#